data_AF-A0A975Q367-F1
#
_entry.id   AF-A0A975Q367-F1
#
_cell.length_a   1.000
_cell.length_b   1.000
_cell.length_c   1.000
_cell.angle_alpha   90.00
_cell.angle_beta   90.00
_cell.angle_gamma   90.00
#
_symmetry.space_group_name_H-M   'P 1'
#
loop_
_entity.id
_entity.type
_entity.pdbx_description
1 polymer ?
#
loop_
_entity_poly.entity_id
_entity_poly.type
_entity_poly.pdbx_seq_one_letter_code
_entity_poly.pdbx_strand_id
1 'polypeptide(L)' 'MKQRVALVSTCSVITVMASSAAFAQTPQAVDSGLADIIVTAQKRSENVLKVPAAITAVTGEQLEARHVGSLEELRKIDPS' A
#
# COMPACT_ATOMS: atom_id res chain seq x y z
N MET A 1 -32.56 -4.24 -47.26
CA MET A 1 -31.15 -4.26 -46.76
C MET A 1 -30.91 -3.42 -45.49
N LYS A 2 -31.93 -3.06 -44.69
CA LYS A 2 -31.76 -2.26 -43.46
C LYS A 2 -32.03 -3.04 -42.14
N GLN A 3 -32.39 -4.32 -42.21
CA GLN A 3 -32.71 -5.15 -41.04
C GLN A 3 -31.59 -6.08 -40.57
N ARG A 4 -30.42 -6.07 -41.24
CA ARG A 4 -29.27 -6.91 -40.87
C ARG A 4 -28.24 -6.19 -39.99
N VAL A 5 -28.34 -4.86 -39.87
CA VAL A 5 -27.40 -4.06 -39.07
C VAL A 5 -27.85 -3.94 -37.61
N ALA A 6 -29.12 -4.22 -37.31
CA ALA A 6 -29.66 -4.13 -35.94
C ALA A 6 -29.24 -5.27 -35.00
N LEU A 7 -28.58 -6.33 -35.49
CA LEU A 7 -28.27 -7.52 -34.68
C LEU A 7 -26.83 -7.59 -34.17
N VAL A 8 -25.95 -6.65 -34.55
CA VAL A 8 -24.52 -6.67 -34.16
C VAL A 8 -24.21 -5.65 -33.04
N SER A 9 -25.22 -4.91 -32.57
CA SER A 9 -25.09 -3.88 -31.52
C SER A 9 -25.42 -4.39 -30.10
N THR A 10 -25.19 -5.67 -29.82
CA THR A 10 -25.32 -6.24 -28.47
C THR A 10 -23.99 -6.79 -27.93
N CYS A 11 -22.90 -6.61 -28.68
CA CYS A 11 -21.54 -6.85 -28.21
C CYS A 11 -21.12 -5.75 -27.23
N SER A 12 -20.44 -6.12 -26.14
CA SER A 12 -19.65 -5.28 -25.21
C SER A 12 -20.26 -4.73 -23.92
N VAL A 13 -21.55 -4.87 -23.62
CA VAL A 13 -22.07 -4.30 -22.34
C VAL A 13 -21.97 -5.27 -21.15
N ILE A 14 -21.79 -6.57 -21.39
CA ILE A 14 -21.83 -7.58 -20.30
C ILE A 14 -20.47 -7.76 -19.59
N THR A 15 -19.34 -7.37 -20.22
CA THR A 15 -18.01 -7.54 -19.60
C THR A 15 -17.60 -6.43 -18.64
N VAL A 16 -18.25 -5.25 -18.66
CA VAL A 16 -17.95 -4.15 -17.72
C VAL A 16 -18.58 -4.38 -16.33
N MET A 17 -19.57 -5.27 -16.21
CA MET A 17 -20.19 -5.60 -14.92
C MET A 17 -19.45 -6.71 -14.14
N ALA A 18 -18.38 -7.28 -14.71
CA ALA A 18 -17.51 -8.26 -14.06
C ALA A 18 -16.23 -7.63 -13.48
N SER A 19 -16.23 -6.31 -13.23
CA SER A 19 -15.19 -5.66 -12.43
C SER A 19 -15.32 -6.08 -10.97
N SER A 20 -14.77 -7.25 -10.64
CA SER A 20 -14.58 -7.71 -9.28
C SER A 20 -13.92 -6.60 -8.46
N ALA A 21 -14.58 -6.15 -7.40
CA ALA A 21 -14.00 -5.20 -6.46
C ALA A 21 -12.68 -5.78 -5.93
N ALA A 22 -11.57 -5.11 -6.24
CA ALA A 22 -10.28 -5.43 -5.64
C ALA A 22 -10.32 -4.98 -4.17
N PHE A 23 -10.61 -5.92 -3.27
CA PHE A 23 -10.47 -5.70 -1.82
C PHE A 23 -8.98 -5.64 -1.47
N ALA A 24 -8.36 -4.48 -1.67
CA ALA A 24 -6.94 -4.26 -1.42
C ALA A 24 -6.57 -4.12 0.07
N GLN A 25 -7.56 -4.03 0.97
CA GLN A 25 -7.30 -3.77 2.37
C GLN A 25 -8.06 -4.75 3.25
N THR A 26 -7.46 -5.94 3.43
CA THR A 26 -7.81 -6.79 4.57
C THR A 26 -7.37 -6.05 5.83
N PRO A 27 -8.24 -5.85 6.83
CA PRO A 27 -7.81 -5.30 8.11
C PRO A 27 -6.78 -6.25 8.69
N GLN A 28 -5.59 -5.75 8.97
CA GLN A 28 -4.55 -6.54 9.63
C GLN A 28 -5.10 -6.93 11.01
N ALA A 29 -5.28 -8.23 11.24
CA ALA A 29 -5.64 -8.73 12.55
C ALA A 29 -4.57 -8.23 13.53
N VAL A 30 -4.98 -7.42 14.49
CA VAL A 30 -4.08 -6.92 15.54
C VAL A 30 -3.85 -8.10 16.47
N ASP A 31 -2.88 -8.93 16.12
CA ASP A 31 -2.36 -9.96 17.00
C ASP A 31 -1.75 -9.25 18.20
N SER A 32 -2.35 -9.43 19.38
CA SER A 32 -1.96 -8.76 20.63
C SER A 32 -0.66 -9.31 21.25
N GLY A 33 0.11 -10.09 20.48
CA GLY A 33 1.44 -10.59 20.83
C GLY A 33 2.56 -9.65 20.39
N LEU A 34 3.81 -10.04 20.66
CA LEU A 34 4.99 -9.41 20.06
C LEU A 34 4.98 -9.69 18.55
N ALA A 35 4.37 -8.81 17.77
CA ALA A 35 4.37 -8.93 16.33
C ALA A 35 5.79 -8.83 15.77
N ASP A 36 6.15 -9.76 14.90
CA ASP A 36 7.42 -9.71 14.18
C ASP A 36 7.39 -8.56 13.17
N ILE A 37 8.19 -7.52 13.44
CA ILE A 37 8.35 -6.39 12.51
C ILE A 37 9.44 -6.77 11.50
N ILE A 38 9.02 -6.98 10.26
CA ILE A 38 9.89 -7.37 9.15
C ILE A 38 10.24 -6.13 8.31
N VAL A 39 11.52 -5.90 8.09
CA VAL A 39 12.05 -4.75 7.35
C VAL A 39 13.01 -5.21 6.25
N THR A 40 13.27 -4.33 5.28
CA THR A 40 14.21 -4.57 4.16
C THR A 40 15.50 -3.77 4.28
N ALA A 41 16.01 -3.59 5.50
CA ALA A 41 17.17 -2.75 5.79
C ALA A 41 18.49 -3.22 5.12
N GLN A 42 18.65 -4.52 4.84
CA GLN A 42 19.85 -5.10 4.22
C GLN A 42 19.58 -5.72 2.84
N LYS A 43 18.61 -5.19 2.09
CA LYS A 43 18.12 -5.78 0.82
C LYS A 43 17.58 -7.20 0.97
N ARG A 44 17.34 -7.63 2.21
CA ARG A 44 16.73 -8.91 2.61
C ARG A 44 15.67 -8.61 3.65
N SER A 45 14.63 -9.43 3.64
CA SER A 45 13.56 -9.44 4.65
C SER A 45 14.10 -10.00 5.96
N GLU A 46 14.20 -9.16 6.99
CA GLU A 46 14.73 -9.50 8.31
C GLU A 46 13.90 -8.87 9.42
N ASN A 47 13.87 -9.50 10.60
CA ASN A 47 13.23 -8.96 11.79
C ASN A 47 14.05 -7.76 12.32
N VAL A 48 13.39 -6.67 12.69
CA VAL A 48 14.01 -5.44 13.21
C VAL A 48 14.98 -5.69 14.37
N LEU A 49 14.70 -6.67 15.23
CA LEU A 49 15.53 -7.02 16.38
C LEU A 49 16.87 -7.67 16.00
N LYS A 50 17.04 -8.11 14.75
CA LYS A 50 18.26 -8.73 14.22
C LYS A 50 19.10 -7.78 13.37
N VAL A 51 18.57 -6.60 13.02
CA VAL A 51 19.28 -5.62 12.19
C VAL A 51 20.24 -4.82 13.07
N PRO A 52 21.55 -4.75 12.75
CA PRO A 52 22.53 -4.00 13.53
C PRO A 52 22.51 -2.50 13.16
N ALA A 53 21.33 -1.87 13.20
CA ALA A 53 21.15 -0.45 12.91
C ALA A 53 19.99 0.14 13.75
N ALA A 54 20.07 1.43 14.08
CA ALA A 54 18.94 2.14 14.67
C ALA A 54 17.85 2.35 13.61
N ILE A 55 16.60 2.00 13.92
CA ILE A 55 15.47 2.14 13.00
C ILE A 55 14.40 3.04 13.63
N THR A 56 14.09 4.13 12.93
CA THR A 56 12.98 5.03 13.25
C THR A 56 11.85 4.81 12.25
N ALA A 57 10.68 4.37 12.73
CA ALA A 57 9.50 4.21 11.89
C ALA A 57 8.60 5.45 12.00
N VAL A 58 8.37 6.13 10.88
CA VAL A 58 7.48 7.30 10.81
C VAL A 58 6.30 6.98 9.90
N THR A 59 5.10 7.24 10.41
CA THR A 59 3.82 7.02 9.70
C THR A 59 3.49 8.21 8.79
N GLY A 60 2.60 8.02 7.81
CA GLY A 60 2.20 9.09 6.89
C GLY A 60 1.53 10.26 7.62
N GLU A 61 0.67 9.96 8.58
CA GLU A 61 -0.05 10.94 9.39
C GLU A 61 0.92 11.79 10.23
N GLN A 62 2.02 11.19 10.71
CA GLN A 62 3.07 11.93 11.42
C GLN A 62 3.85 12.88 10.51
N LEU A 63 4.06 12.50 9.24
CA LEU A 63 4.70 13.37 8.26
C LEU A 63 3.80 14.56 7.92
N GLU A 64 2.51 14.32 7.71
CA GLU A 64 1.51 15.34 7.44
C GLU A 64 1.38 16.33 8.60
N ALA A 65 1.22 15.82 9.83
CA ALA A 65 1.11 16.65 11.03
C ALA A 65 2.33 17.58 11.21
N ARG A 66 3.51 17.12 10.81
CA ARG A 66 4.77 17.85 10.92
C ARG A 66 5.13 18.64 9.65
N HIS A 67 4.26 18.63 8.63
CA HIS A 67 4.44 19.31 7.35
C HIS A 67 5.79 18.97 6.69
N VAL A 68 6.21 17.70 6.78
CA VAL A 68 7.50 17.26 6.24
C VAL A 68 7.37 17.11 4.71
N GLY A 69 7.99 18.03 3.98
CA GLY A 69 7.99 18.07 2.51
C GLY A 69 9.33 17.75 1.86
N SER A 70 10.41 17.65 2.64
CA SER A 70 11.77 17.44 2.13
C SER A 70 12.57 16.41 2.95
N LEU A 71 13.63 15.86 2.34
CA LEU A 71 14.52 14.90 3.01
C LEU A 71 15.29 15.55 4.17
N GLU A 72 15.60 16.84 4.07
CA GLU A 72 16.25 17.62 5.12
C GLU A 72 15.38 17.74 6.37
N GLU A 73 14.07 17.82 6.21
CA GLU A 73 13.11 17.89 7.32
C GLU A 73 12.92 16.53 7.99
N LEU A 74 13.00 15.42 7.25
CA LEU A 74 12.99 14.07 7.82
C LEU A 74 14.14 13.85 8.81
N ARG A 75 15.31 14.43 8.55
CA ARG A 75 16.46 14.32 9.48
C ARG A 75 16.22 14.99 10.83
N LYS A 76 15.28 15.94 10.93
CA LYS A 76 14.97 16.61 12.20
C LYS A 76 14.10 15.76 13.13
N ILE A 77 13.42 14.76 12.59
CA ILE A 77 12.52 13.88 13.35
C ILE A 77 13.14 12.51 13.63
N ASP A 78 14.25 12.18 12.97
CA ASP A 78 15.04 10.99 13.21
C ASP A 78 16.13 11.27 14.27
N PRO A 79 16.12 10.58 15.43
CA PRO A 79 17.09 10.80 16.50
C PRO A 79 18.46 10.12 16.31
N SER A 80 18.70 9.44 15.16
CA SER A 80 19.88 8.60 14.92
C SER A 80 21.12 9.32 14.38
#